data_AF-A0A239DUN3-F1
#
_entry.id   AF-A0A239DUN3-F1
#
_cell.length_a   1.000
_cell.length_b   1.000
_cell.length_c   1.000
_cell.angle_alpha   90.00
_cell.angle_beta   90.00
_cell.angle_gamma   90.00
#
_symmetry.space_group_name_H-M   'P 1'
#
loop_
_entity.id
_entity.type
_entity.pdbx_description
1 polymer ?
#
loop_
_entity_poly.entity_id
_entity_poly.type
_entity_poly.pdbx_seq_one_letter_code
_entity_poly.pdbx_strand_id
1 'polypeptide(L)'
;MSVSSLFIILVSAILVNNFILSRFLGICPFLGVSKQVETAFGMGMAVTFVMALASIITYLAQILILEELNIQYMQTIVFILVIASLVQFVEMVIQKSSPTLYQSLGVFLPLITTNCAVLGLTLINISQEYNLIETIVHAIGAALGFTLAIVLFAAIRERLELSHVPKAFKGFPIALITASLMSLAFLGFAGLV
;
A
#
# COMPACT_ATOMS: atom_id res chain seq x y z
N MET A 1 -9.39 -16.87 20.42
CA MET A 1 -9.38 -16.48 18.99
C MET A 1 -8.36 -17.35 18.29
N SER A 2 -8.77 -18.20 17.35
CA SER A 2 -7.90 -19.25 16.80
C SER A 2 -6.75 -18.66 15.98
N VAL A 3 -5.52 -19.06 16.26
CA VAL A 3 -4.33 -18.68 15.47
C VAL A 3 -4.51 -18.96 13.97
N SER A 4 -5.33 -19.96 13.63
CA SER A 4 -5.73 -20.31 12.26
C SER A 4 -6.49 -19.20 11.53
N SER A 5 -7.40 -18.46 12.18
CA SER A 5 -8.16 -17.38 11.52
C SER A 5 -7.28 -16.16 11.25
N LEU A 6 -6.35 -15.84 12.16
CA LEU A 6 -5.34 -14.80 11.96
C LEU A 6 -4.38 -15.13 10.80
N PHE A 7 -3.98 -16.40 10.70
CA PHE A 7 -3.12 -16.85 9.60
C PHE A 7 -3.85 -16.83 8.25
N ILE A 8 -5.13 -17.23 8.22
CA ILE A 8 -5.97 -17.13 7.02
C ILE A 8 -6.18 -15.67 6.60
N ILE A 9 -6.43 -14.75 7.54
CA ILE A 9 -6.54 -13.31 7.25
C ILE A 9 -5.21 -12.77 6.70
N LEU A 10 -4.09 -13.18 7.28
CA LEU A 10 -2.76 -12.72 6.85
C LEU A 10 -2.40 -13.24 5.45
N VAL A 11 -2.63 -14.54 5.18
CA VAL A 11 -2.39 -15.13 3.86
C VAL A 11 -3.38 -14.59 2.83
N SER A 12 -4.65 -14.41 3.19
CA SER A 12 -5.66 -13.80 2.32
C SER A 12 -5.32 -12.34 1.99
N ALA A 13 -4.91 -11.53 2.97
CA ALA A 13 -4.53 -10.13 2.74
C ALA A 13 -3.27 -9.97 1.89
N ILE A 14 -2.29 -10.88 2.04
CA ILE A 14 -1.02 -10.84 1.30
C ILE A 14 -1.22 -11.32 -0.16
N LEU A 15 -1.95 -12.43 -0.36
CA LEU A 15 -2.01 -13.13 -1.66
C LEU A 15 -3.36 -13.02 -2.38
N VAL A 16 -4.50 -13.07 -1.67
CA VAL A 16 -5.84 -13.20 -2.29
C VAL A 16 -6.52 -11.84 -2.50
N ASN A 17 -6.48 -10.97 -1.49
CA ASN A 17 -7.04 -9.62 -1.48
C ASN A 17 -5.95 -8.55 -1.68
N ASN A 18 -4.93 -8.83 -2.49
CA ASN A 18 -3.85 -7.88 -2.69
C ASN A 18 -4.40 -6.54 -3.26
N PHE A 19 -4.18 -5.46 -2.53
CA PHE A 19 -4.71 -4.13 -2.85
C PHE A 19 -4.31 -3.66 -4.25
N ILE A 20 -3.08 -3.95 -4.68
CA ILE A 20 -2.56 -3.51 -5.99
C ILE A 20 -3.11 -4.39 -7.12
N LEU A 21 -3.15 -5.70 -6.91
CA LEU A 21 -3.30 -6.66 -8.02
C LEU A 21 -4.73 -7.19 -8.20
N SER A 22 -5.52 -7.20 -7.12
CA SER A 22 -6.92 -7.64 -7.12
C SER A 22 -7.89 -6.44 -7.04
N ARG A 23 -7.55 -5.40 -6.26
CA ARG A 23 -8.41 -4.23 -6.05
C ARG A 23 -7.99 -2.97 -6.82
N PHE A 24 -6.88 -3.01 -7.56
CA PHE A 24 -6.35 -1.90 -8.37
C PHE A 24 -6.10 -0.60 -7.59
N LEU A 25 -5.74 -0.71 -6.31
CA LEU A 25 -5.44 0.41 -5.41
C LEU A 25 -3.92 0.58 -5.28
N GLY A 26 -3.43 1.83 -5.29
CA GLY A 26 -2.01 2.15 -5.10
C GLY A 26 -1.17 2.18 -6.39
N ILE A 27 -1.81 2.33 -7.56
CA ILE A 27 -1.14 2.32 -8.87
C ILE A 27 -0.17 3.52 -9.04
N CYS A 28 -0.47 4.68 -8.42
CA CYS A 28 0.31 5.90 -8.57
C CYS A 28 1.79 5.73 -8.13
N PRO A 29 2.09 5.32 -6.88
CA PRO A 29 3.46 5.04 -6.47
C PRO A 29 4.04 3.80 -7.15
N PHE A 30 3.19 2.83 -7.49
CA PHE A 30 3.59 1.60 -8.16
C PHE A 30 4.18 1.86 -9.55
N LEU A 31 3.62 2.77 -10.35
CA LEU A 31 4.18 3.12 -11.67
C LEU A 31 5.32 4.15 -11.58
N GLY A 32 5.30 5.02 -10.56
CA GLY A 32 6.25 6.11 -10.37
C GLY A 32 7.63 5.67 -9.86
N VAL A 33 7.69 4.76 -8.87
CA VAL A 33 8.93 4.46 -8.11
C VAL A 33 9.53 3.08 -8.44
N SER A 34 8.97 2.38 -9.42
CA SER A 34 9.38 1.01 -9.79
C SER A 34 10.48 0.91 -10.84
N LYS A 35 11.32 1.94 -10.99
CA LYS A 35 12.47 1.86 -11.89
C LYS A 35 13.65 1.10 -11.28
N GLN A 36 13.84 1.23 -9.98
CA GLN A 36 14.93 0.59 -9.24
C GLN A 36 14.37 -0.18 -8.06
N VAL A 37 14.94 -1.36 -7.79
CA VAL A 37 14.50 -2.22 -6.69
C VAL A 37 14.77 -1.56 -5.34
N GLU A 38 15.90 -0.87 -5.19
CA GLU A 38 16.28 -0.16 -3.94
C GLU A 38 15.27 0.93 -3.59
N THR A 39 14.85 1.75 -4.56
CA THR A 39 13.85 2.81 -4.34
C THR A 39 12.47 2.24 -4.09
N ALA A 40 12.09 1.18 -4.80
CA ALA A 40 10.81 0.49 -4.64
C ALA A 40 10.68 -0.15 -3.25
N PHE A 41 11.76 -0.77 -2.75
CA PHE A 41 11.80 -1.35 -1.41
C PHE A 41 11.69 -0.29 -0.32
N GLY A 42 12.43 0.82 -0.45
CA GLY A 42 12.31 1.96 0.47
C GLY A 42 10.90 2.54 0.53
N MET A 43 10.24 2.66 -0.64
CA MET A 43 8.85 3.13 -0.73
C MET A 43 7.87 2.14 -0.09
N GLY A 44 8.05 0.84 -0.34
CA GLY A 44 7.22 -0.21 0.26
C GLY A 44 7.29 -0.22 1.79
N MET A 45 8.49 -0.07 2.35
CA MET A 45 8.67 0.03 3.81
C MET A 45 8.01 1.27 4.40
N ALA A 46 8.16 2.43 3.75
CA ALA A 46 7.54 3.67 4.20
C ALA A 46 6.00 3.57 4.19
N VAL A 47 5.42 3.04 3.10
CA VAL A 47 3.98 2.79 3.00
C VAL A 47 3.51 1.78 4.04
N THR A 48 4.30 0.74 4.31
CA THR A 48 3.97 -0.27 5.34
C THR A 48 3.86 0.34 6.73
N PHE A 49 4.80 1.20 7.09
CA PHE A 49 4.80 1.91 8.36
C PHE A 49 3.57 2.83 8.48
N VAL A 50 3.28 3.61 7.43
CA VAL A 50 2.10 4.50 7.40
C VAL A 50 0.80 3.70 7.45
N MET A 51 0.67 2.60 6.72
CA MET A 51 -0.54 1.75 6.72
C MET A 51 -0.81 1.15 8.09
N ALA A 52 0.22 0.66 8.78
CA ALA A 52 0.07 0.09 10.13
C ALA A 52 -0.39 1.16 11.14
N LEU A 53 0.28 2.32 11.18
CA LEU A 53 -0.08 3.40 12.10
C LEU A 53 -1.44 4.02 11.78
N ALA A 54 -1.72 4.28 10.50
CA ALA A 54 -2.99 4.84 10.07
C ALA A 54 -4.15 3.92 10.45
N SER A 55 -3.99 2.60 10.33
CA SER A 55 -5.04 1.64 10.71
C SER A 55 -5.38 1.69 12.20
N ILE A 56 -4.38 1.84 13.07
CA ILE A 56 -4.60 1.95 14.52
C ILE A 56 -5.31 3.26 14.86
N ILE A 57 -4.81 4.38 14.34
CA ILE A 57 -5.33 5.70 14.69
C ILE A 57 -6.73 5.92 14.09
N THR A 58 -6.97 5.48 12.87
CA THR A 58 -8.31 5.58 12.24
C THR A 58 -9.34 4.68 12.92
N TYR A 59 -8.94 3.49 13.40
CA TYR A 59 -9.81 2.64 14.22
C TYR A 59 -10.21 3.33 15.54
N LEU A 60 -9.24 3.90 16.24
CA LEU A 60 -9.52 4.66 17.47
C LEU A 60 -10.39 5.90 17.19
N ALA A 61 -10.11 6.64 16.11
CA ALA A 61 -10.91 7.79 15.72
C ALA A 61 -12.36 7.41 15.37
N GLN A 62 -12.58 6.25 14.73
CA GLN A 62 -13.92 5.79 14.39
C GLN A 62 -14.76 5.56 15.67
N ILE A 63 -14.24 4.77 16.61
CA ILE A 63 -14.96 4.37 17.82
C ILE A 63 -15.10 5.53 18.81
N LEU A 64 -14.03 6.26 19.07
CA LEU A 64 -14.01 7.30 20.11
C LEU A 64 -14.61 8.64 19.65
N ILE A 65 -14.66 8.92 18.35
CA ILE A 65 -15.09 10.23 17.85
C ILE A 65 -16.34 10.09 17.00
N LEU A 66 -16.32 9.25 15.97
CA LEU A 66 -17.38 9.23 14.96
C LEU A 66 -18.65 8.55 15.47
N GLU A 67 -18.51 7.44 16.18
CA GLU A 67 -19.64 6.72 16.79
C GLU A 67 -20.24 7.52 17.95
N GLU A 68 -19.39 8.12 18.80
CA GLU A 68 -19.84 8.89 19.97
C GLU A 68 -20.55 10.19 19.58
N LEU A 69 -20.06 10.91 18.55
CA LEU A 69 -20.71 12.13 18.07
C LEU A 69 -21.80 11.88 17.01
N ASN A 70 -22.03 10.63 16.56
CA ASN A 70 -22.95 10.29 15.45
C ASN A 70 -22.63 11.00 14.10
N ILE A 71 -21.36 11.29 13.82
CA ILE A 71 -20.90 12.03 12.62
C ILE A 71 -20.20 11.06 11.64
N GLN A 72 -20.81 9.91 11.36
CA GLN A 72 -20.22 8.91 10.46
C GLN A 72 -20.06 9.42 9.02
N TYR A 73 -20.85 10.39 8.57
CA TYR A 73 -20.72 10.96 7.22
C TYR A 73 -19.37 11.67 6.97
N MET A 74 -18.65 12.06 8.01
CA MET A 74 -17.33 12.72 7.90
C MET A 74 -16.15 11.75 7.89
N GLN A 75 -16.39 10.43 7.93
CA GLN A 75 -15.35 9.39 8.03
C GLN A 75 -14.21 9.56 7.05
N THR A 76 -14.51 9.74 5.76
CA THR A 76 -13.46 9.87 4.73
C THR A 76 -12.59 11.10 4.96
N ILE A 77 -13.17 12.23 5.37
CA ILE A 77 -12.43 13.48 5.60
C ILE A 77 -11.50 13.33 6.80
N VAL A 78 -12.01 12.75 7.90
CA VAL A 78 -11.22 12.48 9.10
C VAL A 78 -10.06 11.54 8.79
N PHE A 79 -10.30 10.49 8.00
CA PHE A 79 -9.27 9.52 7.65
C PHE A 79 -8.16 10.14 6.79
N ILE A 80 -8.53 10.96 5.79
CA ILE A 80 -7.55 11.69 4.98
C ILE A 80 -6.72 12.63 5.86
N LEU A 81 -7.34 13.34 6.81
CA LEU A 81 -6.62 14.25 7.71
C LEU A 81 -5.64 13.50 8.62
N VAL A 82 -6.05 12.36 9.18
CA VAL A 82 -5.16 11.49 9.97
C VAL A 82 -3.98 11.01 9.13
N ILE A 83 -4.24 10.48 7.93
CA ILE A 83 -3.17 10.01 7.03
C ILE A 83 -2.22 11.15 6.64
N ALA A 84 -2.75 12.32 6.29
CA ALA A 84 -1.93 13.48 5.93
C ALA A 84 -0.99 13.91 7.06
N SER A 85 -1.50 13.96 8.31
CA SER A 85 -0.69 14.31 9.48
C SER A 85 0.42 13.28 9.76
N LEU A 86 0.12 11.99 9.56
CA LEU A 86 1.09 10.91 9.75
C LEU A 86 2.18 10.92 8.69
N VAL A 87 1.82 11.10 7.42
CA VAL A 87 2.80 11.17 6.34
C VAL A 87 3.70 12.38 6.50
N GLN A 88 3.15 13.53 6.90
CA GLN A 88 3.96 14.72 7.18
C GLN A 88 4.99 14.44 8.29
N PHE A 89 4.57 13.73 9.34
CA PHE A 89 5.49 13.30 10.39
C PHE A 89 6.59 12.37 9.86
N VAL A 90 6.22 11.38 9.03
CA VAL A 90 7.17 10.45 8.41
C VAL A 90 8.14 11.17 7.48
N GLU A 91 7.68 12.17 6.73
CA GLU A 91 8.55 12.98 5.86
C GLU A 91 9.65 13.68 6.67
N MET A 92 9.29 14.33 7.78
CA MET A 92 10.25 14.97 8.68
C MET A 92 11.24 13.96 9.29
N VAL A 93 10.78 12.76 9.65
CA VAL A 93 11.65 11.70 10.17
C VAL A 93 12.63 11.21 9.11
N ILE A 94 12.17 10.93 7.89
CA ILE A 94 13.02 10.44 6.80
C ILE A 94 14.06 11.49 6.40
N GLN A 95 13.68 12.77 6.35
CA GLN A 95 14.60 13.87 6.05
C GLN A 95 15.76 13.94 7.06
N LYS A 96 15.50 13.61 8.32
CA LYS A 96 16.51 13.63 9.39
C LYS A 96 17.32 12.34 9.47
N SER A 97 16.68 11.18 9.30
CA SER A 97 17.33 9.88 9.48
C SER A 97 18.17 9.44 8.28
N SER A 98 17.71 9.70 7.05
CA SER A 98 18.36 9.19 5.83
C SER A 98 18.24 10.18 4.66
N PRO A 99 19.19 11.12 4.51
CA PRO A 99 19.15 12.11 3.42
C PRO A 99 19.26 11.48 2.02
N THR A 100 19.91 10.32 1.89
CA THR A 100 20.00 9.57 0.61
C THR A 100 18.64 9.05 0.15
N LEU A 101 17.83 8.52 1.07
CA LEU A 101 16.47 8.07 0.77
C LEU A 101 15.57 9.27 0.49
N TYR A 102 15.71 10.37 1.23
CA TYR A 102 14.95 11.60 0.98
C TYR A 102 15.26 12.22 -0.39
N GLN A 103 16.51 12.19 -0.85
CA GLN A 103 16.86 12.66 -2.20
C GLN A 103 16.23 11.82 -3.31
N SER A 104 16.05 10.51 -3.07
CA SER A 104 15.49 9.58 -4.06
C SER A 104 13.96 9.53 -4.04
N LEU A 105 13.34 9.68 -2.86
CA LEU A 105 11.89 9.53 -2.64
C LEU A 105 11.16 10.84 -2.31
N GLY A 106 11.88 11.95 -2.09
CA GLY A 106 11.35 13.25 -1.64
C GLY A 106 10.10 13.70 -2.40
N VAL A 107 10.13 13.59 -3.72
CA VAL A 107 9.03 13.99 -4.61
C VAL A 107 7.81 13.06 -4.51
N PHE A 108 8.02 11.81 -4.07
CA PHE A 108 6.99 10.77 -4.01
C PHE A 108 6.38 10.61 -2.60
N LEU A 109 6.97 11.21 -1.56
CA LEU A 109 6.43 11.21 -0.20
C LEU A 109 4.99 11.77 -0.11
N PRO A 110 4.67 12.91 -0.77
CA PRO A 110 3.29 13.39 -0.84
C PRO A 110 2.31 12.42 -1.51
N LEU A 111 2.77 11.54 -2.40
CA LEU A 111 1.91 10.52 -3.02
C LEU A 111 1.45 9.45 -2.03
N ILE A 112 2.07 9.33 -0.86
CA ILE A 112 1.60 8.43 0.21
C ILE A 112 0.27 8.94 0.79
N THR A 113 0.11 10.26 0.93
CA THR A 113 -1.13 10.86 1.49
C THR A 113 -2.35 10.59 0.62
N THR A 114 -2.16 10.61 -0.69
CA THR A 114 -3.20 10.39 -1.71
C THR A 114 -3.21 8.95 -2.20
N ASN A 115 -2.51 8.04 -1.52
CA ASN A 115 -2.47 6.64 -1.90
C ASN A 115 -3.80 5.95 -1.57
N CYS A 116 -4.52 5.56 -2.62
CA CYS A 116 -5.80 4.88 -2.49
C CYS A 116 -5.70 3.51 -1.80
N ALA A 117 -4.53 2.86 -1.76
CA ALA A 117 -4.35 1.64 -0.96
C ALA A 117 -4.39 1.93 0.55
N VAL A 118 -3.84 3.06 1.01
CA VAL A 118 -3.83 3.43 2.43
C VAL A 118 -5.22 3.80 2.90
N LEU A 119 -5.92 4.65 2.13
CA LEU A 119 -7.31 5.02 2.44
C LEU A 119 -8.27 3.82 2.30
N GLY A 120 -8.08 3.00 1.27
CA GLY A 120 -8.90 1.80 1.07
C GLY A 120 -8.75 0.80 2.22
N LEU A 121 -7.54 0.61 2.74
CA LEU A 121 -7.28 -0.27 3.88
C LEU A 121 -8.07 0.19 5.12
N THR A 122 -7.98 1.47 5.47
CA THR A 122 -8.65 1.98 6.68
C THR A 122 -10.17 1.91 6.56
N LEU A 123 -10.74 2.18 5.38
CA LEU A 123 -12.17 2.01 5.13
C LEU A 123 -12.61 0.54 5.22
N ILE A 124 -11.87 -0.38 4.59
CA ILE A 124 -12.18 -1.82 4.61
C ILE A 124 -12.12 -2.38 6.02
N ASN A 125 -11.14 -1.96 6.83
CA ASN A 125 -11.01 -2.43 8.21
C ASN A 125 -12.26 -2.10 9.04
N ILE A 126 -12.82 -0.92 8.83
CA ILE A 126 -14.04 -0.48 9.52
C ILE A 126 -15.29 -1.16 8.94
N SER A 127 -15.41 -1.27 7.61
CA SER A 127 -16.56 -1.94 6.99
C SER A 127 -16.64 -3.44 7.29
N GLN A 128 -15.52 -4.08 7.65
CA GLN A 128 -15.45 -5.48 8.06
C GLN A 128 -15.57 -5.68 9.58
N GLU A 129 -15.75 -4.59 10.35
CA GLU A 129 -15.88 -4.62 11.81
C GLU A 129 -14.76 -5.41 12.52
N TYR A 130 -13.53 -5.29 12.01
CA TYR A 130 -12.38 -5.99 12.59
C TYR A 130 -12.06 -5.45 13.99
N ASN A 131 -11.71 -6.36 14.91
CA ASN A 131 -11.16 -5.95 16.20
C ASN A 131 -9.81 -5.22 16.03
N LEU A 132 -9.36 -4.50 17.05
CA LEU A 132 -8.07 -3.78 17.02
C LEU A 132 -6.89 -4.68 16.61
N ILE A 133 -6.86 -5.92 17.11
CA ILE A 133 -5.82 -6.90 16.76
C ILE A 133 -5.95 -7.37 15.30
N GLU A 134 -7.16 -7.61 14.82
CA GLU A 134 -7.43 -8.04 13.44
C GLU A 134 -7.09 -6.92 12.45
N THR A 135 -7.40 -5.67 12.80
CA THR A 135 -7.06 -4.47 12.05
C THR A 135 -5.55 -4.33 11.85
N ILE A 136 -4.75 -4.53 12.91
CA ILE A 136 -3.28 -4.48 12.82
C ILE A 136 -2.75 -5.59 11.92
N VAL A 137 -3.25 -6.82 12.09
CA VAL A 137 -2.79 -7.98 11.32
C VAL A 137 -3.16 -7.85 9.85
N HIS A 138 -4.38 -7.36 9.54
CA HIS A 138 -4.81 -7.07 8.19
C HIS A 138 -3.99 -5.92 7.57
N ALA A 139 -3.68 -4.86 8.33
CA ALA A 139 -2.85 -3.76 7.88
C ALA A 139 -1.42 -4.20 7.51
N ILE A 140 -0.80 -5.00 8.37
CA ILE A 140 0.54 -5.55 8.10
C ILE A 140 0.50 -6.49 6.90
N GLY A 141 -0.50 -7.36 6.79
CA GLY A 141 -0.67 -8.25 5.64
C GLY A 141 -0.82 -7.50 4.32
N ALA A 142 -1.71 -6.50 4.29
CA ALA A 142 -1.94 -5.65 3.12
C ALA A 142 -0.68 -4.86 2.71
N ALA A 143 0.04 -4.32 3.70
CA ALA A 143 1.27 -3.58 3.49
C ALA A 143 2.43 -4.44 2.96
N LEU A 144 2.58 -5.66 3.48
CA LEU A 144 3.53 -6.63 2.95
C LEU A 144 3.16 -7.04 1.53
N GLY A 145 1.87 -7.24 1.23
CA GLY A 145 1.38 -7.49 -0.12
C GLY A 145 1.70 -6.35 -1.09
N PHE A 146 1.57 -5.09 -0.65
CA PHE A 146 1.95 -3.90 -1.43
C PHE A 146 3.46 -3.88 -1.70
N THR A 147 4.27 -4.12 -0.66
CA THR A 147 5.74 -4.13 -0.76
C THR A 147 6.24 -5.24 -1.68
N LEU A 148 5.66 -6.44 -1.57
CA LEU A 148 5.99 -7.56 -2.46
C LEU A 148 5.70 -7.20 -3.92
N ALA A 149 4.51 -6.66 -4.19
CA ALA A 149 4.08 -6.31 -5.54
C ALA A 149 4.97 -5.23 -6.18
N ILE A 150 5.32 -4.16 -5.44
CA ILE A 150 6.17 -3.09 -6.00
C ILE A 150 7.61 -3.55 -6.24
N VAL A 151 8.16 -4.41 -5.36
CA VAL A 151 9.51 -4.98 -5.52
C VAL A 151 9.58 -5.94 -6.70
N LEU A 152 8.60 -6.83 -6.85
CA LEU A 152 8.52 -7.73 -8.01
C LEU A 152 8.41 -6.95 -9.31
N PHE A 153 7.58 -5.91 -9.34
CA PHE A 153 7.44 -5.07 -10.51
C PHE A 153 8.72 -4.31 -10.85
N ALA A 154 9.42 -3.77 -9.84
CA ALA A 154 10.71 -3.11 -10.03
C ALA A 154 11.76 -4.08 -10.59
N ALA A 155 11.82 -5.31 -10.08
CA ALA A 155 12.74 -6.33 -10.58
C ALA A 155 12.46 -6.71 -12.06
N ILE A 156 11.19 -6.79 -12.45
CA ILE A 156 10.80 -7.01 -13.85
C ILE A 156 11.22 -5.80 -14.71
N ARG A 157 11.02 -4.58 -14.22
CA ARG A 157 11.36 -3.35 -14.94
C ARG A 157 12.87 -3.18 -15.13
N GLU A 158 13.69 -3.43 -14.12
CA GLU A 158 15.15 -3.42 -14.25
C GLU A 158 15.64 -4.42 -15.32
N ARG A 159 15.07 -5.63 -15.35
CA ARG A 159 15.39 -6.63 -16.39
C ARG A 159 14.96 -6.20 -17.80
N LEU A 160 13.82 -5.50 -17.92
CA LEU A 160 13.34 -5.01 -19.21
C LEU A 160 14.18 -3.88 -19.76
N GLU A 161 14.82 -3.07 -18.91
CA GLU A 161 15.75 -2.03 -19.36
C GLU A 161 16.99 -2.62 -20.06
N LEU A 162 17.42 -3.82 -19.64
CA LEU A 162 18.51 -4.55 -20.29
C LEU A 162 18.08 -5.26 -21.59
N SER A 163 16.78 -5.36 -21.86
CA SER A 163 16.22 -6.10 -22.99
C SER A 163 15.97 -5.21 -24.21
N HIS A 164 16.01 -5.80 -25.41
CA HIS A 164 15.71 -5.08 -26.66
C HIS A 164 14.21 -4.89 -26.87
N VAL A 165 13.66 -3.85 -26.24
CA VAL A 165 12.26 -3.42 -26.42
C VAL A 165 12.16 -2.46 -27.62
N PRO A 166 11.17 -2.63 -28.54
CA PRO A 166 10.95 -1.70 -29.64
C PRO A 166 10.74 -0.26 -29.15
N LYS A 167 11.26 0.74 -29.89
CA LYS A 167 11.26 2.15 -29.47
C LYS A 167 9.86 2.67 -29.06
N ALA A 168 8.81 2.21 -29.74
CA ALA A 168 7.42 2.61 -29.46
C ALA A 168 6.89 2.13 -28.10
N PHE A 169 7.43 1.03 -27.55
CA PHE A 169 6.96 0.45 -26.30
C PHE A 169 7.81 0.84 -25.08
N LYS A 170 8.94 1.55 -25.27
CA LYS A 170 9.84 1.90 -24.17
C LYS A 170 9.17 2.81 -23.14
N GLY A 171 9.47 2.56 -21.86
CA GLY A 171 8.99 3.37 -20.74
C GLY A 171 7.60 2.96 -20.24
N PHE A 172 6.63 3.87 -20.31
CA PHE A 172 5.30 3.68 -19.73
C PHE A 172 4.45 2.59 -20.40
N PRO A 173 4.44 2.44 -21.75
CA PRO A 173 3.62 1.42 -22.40
C PRO A 173 4.01 -0.01 -21.99
N ILE A 174 5.30 -0.35 -22.00
CA ILE A 174 5.77 -1.67 -21.56
C ILE A 174 5.48 -1.89 -20.07
N ALA A 175 5.58 -0.85 -19.23
CA ALA A 175 5.28 -0.94 -17.80
C ALA A 175 3.79 -1.28 -17.54
N LEU A 176 2.86 -0.74 -18.34
CA LEU A 176 1.44 -1.10 -18.24
C LEU A 176 1.17 -2.53 -18.71
N ILE A 177 1.82 -2.96 -19.79
CA ILE A 177 1.69 -4.34 -20.29
C ILE A 177 2.21 -5.32 -19.23
N THR A 178 3.36 -5.04 -18.62
CA THR A 178 3.93 -5.91 -17.60
C THR A 178 3.12 -5.90 -16.31
N ALA A 179 2.56 -4.76 -15.92
CA ALA A 179 1.62 -4.68 -14.81
C ALA A 179 0.36 -5.53 -15.07
N SER A 180 -0.15 -5.51 -16.30
CA SER A 180 -1.32 -6.32 -16.71
C SER A 180 -1.01 -7.82 -16.67
N LEU A 181 0.14 -8.23 -17.21
CA LEU A 181 0.59 -9.63 -17.16
C LEU A 181 0.84 -10.10 -15.71
N MET A 182 1.38 -9.22 -14.86
CA MET A 182 1.58 -9.51 -13.44
C MET A 182 0.24 -9.65 -12.72
N SER A 183 -0.75 -8.80 -13.00
CA SER A 183 -2.11 -8.92 -12.44
C SER A 183 -2.76 -10.25 -12.85
N LEU A 184 -2.64 -10.67 -14.12
CA LEU A 184 -3.13 -11.98 -14.58
C LEU A 184 -2.47 -13.15 -13.84
N ALA A 185 -1.16 -13.08 -13.58
CA ALA A 185 -0.48 -14.12 -12.81
C ALA A 185 -0.98 -14.19 -11.36
N PHE A 186 -1.27 -13.04 -10.74
CA PHE A 186 -1.76 -12.98 -9.37
C PHE A 186 -3.24 -13.37 -9.23
N LEU A 187 -4.06 -13.19 -10.26
CA LEU A 187 -5.44 -13.71 -10.29
C LEU A 187 -5.49 -15.24 -10.14
N GLY A 188 -4.41 -15.96 -10.49
CA GLY A 188 -4.30 -17.40 -10.23
C GLY A 188 -4.34 -17.77 -8.75
N PHE A 189 -4.00 -16.85 -7.83
CA PHE A 189 -4.08 -17.06 -6.39
C PHE A 189 -5.47 -16.76 -5.81
N ALA A 190 -6.41 -16.23 -6.60
CA ALA A 190 -7.75 -15.87 -6.12
C ALA A 190 -8.56 -17.07 -5.61
N GLY A 191 -8.20 -18.30 -6.00
CA GLY A 191 -8.84 -19.54 -5.55
C GLY A 191 -8.10 -20.30 -4.43
N LEU A 192 -7.11 -19.68 -3.78
CA LEU A 192 -6.28 -20.34 -2.75
C LEU A 192 -6.94 -20.40 -1.35
N VAL A 193 -8.02 -19.64 -1.14
CA VAL A 193 -8.74 -19.55 0.15
C VAL A 193 -10.23 -19.79 -0.07
#